data_AF-A0A7V9CT47-F1
#
_entry.id   AF-A0A7V9CT47-F1
#
_cell.length_a   1.000
_cell.length_b   1.000
_cell.length_c   1.000
_cell.angle_alpha   90.00
_cell.angle_beta   90.00
_cell.angle_gamma   90.00
#
_symmetry.space_group_name_H-M   'P 1'
#
loop_
_entity.id
_entity.type
_entity.pdbx_description
1 polymer ?
#
loop_
_entity_poly.entity_id
_entity_poly.type
_entity_poly.pdbx_seq_one_letter_code
_entity_poly.pdbx_strand_id
1 'polypeptide(L)'
;MEPGSFWTALIWAIVPMLLLLAAIWWVDRYEKEPLRLLGLALVFGGVLAPAITYALDRAFDIATSLSSQQIVPEPSLGVGTPLVEEVVRGLAILAVFLLVRFEIDDLLDGLVYGGIVGLGFGAAANFVGIWNTPSLGSDTDSSLYTSLISQLNHVFYGAVIGLALAAVRRREFPILLGAIWWVDRYEKEPLRLLGLALLFGGLLAPAIAYALDRAFDIATSLSSQQIVPEPSLGIGTPLVEEVVRGLAILAVFLLVRFEIDDLLDGLVYGGIVGLGFGAAANFVGIWNTPSL
;
A
#
# COMPACT_ATOMS: atom_id res chain seq x y z
N MET A 1 26.58 9.90 7.56
CA MET A 1 25.45 10.32 8.41
C MET A 1 25.29 9.25 9.47
N GLU A 2 25.19 9.62 10.74
CA GLU A 2 25.01 8.65 11.84
C GLU A 2 23.60 8.03 11.72
N PRO A 3 23.44 6.70 11.82
CA PRO A 3 22.13 6.06 11.82
C PRO A 3 21.26 6.54 12.99
N GLY A 4 19.94 6.51 12.80
CA GLY A 4 18.98 6.83 13.86
C GLY A 4 19.08 5.84 15.04
N SER A 5 18.43 6.17 16.16
CA SER A 5 18.37 5.25 17.31
C SER A 5 17.68 3.95 16.91
N PHE A 6 18.34 2.81 17.18
CA PHE A 6 17.82 1.46 16.91
C PHE A 6 16.44 1.27 17.52
N TRP A 7 16.31 1.70 18.76
CA TRP A 7 15.08 1.56 19.53
C TRP A 7 13.95 2.38 18.93
N THR A 8 14.24 3.56 18.41
CA THR A 8 13.27 4.41 17.74
C THR A 8 12.76 3.76 16.45
N ALA A 9 13.67 3.29 15.59
CA ALA A 9 13.29 2.58 14.37
C ALA A 9 12.49 1.31 14.67
N LEU A 10 12.88 0.56 15.71
CA LEU A 10 12.19 -0.65 16.13
C LEU A 10 10.78 -0.35 16.64
N ILE A 11 10.61 0.64 17.52
CA ILE A 11 9.32 0.99 18.10
C ILE A 11 8.36 1.43 17.00
N TRP A 12 8.77 2.35 16.13
CA TRP A 12 7.89 2.90 15.09
C TRP A 12 7.61 1.93 13.93
N ALA A 13 8.45 0.91 13.72
CA ALA A 13 8.14 -0.17 12.79
C ALA A 13 7.18 -1.22 13.37
N ILE A 14 7.35 -1.58 14.66
CA ILE A 14 6.64 -2.68 15.31
C ILE A 14 5.29 -2.27 15.89
N VAL A 15 5.16 -1.07 16.46
CA VAL A 15 3.90 -0.62 17.08
C VAL A 15 2.76 -0.59 16.06
N PRO A 16 2.88 0.06 14.88
CA PRO A 16 1.83 0.04 13.87
C PRO A 16 1.59 -1.39 13.35
N MET A 17 2.65 -2.22 13.29
CA MET A 17 2.56 -3.58 12.80
C MET A 17 1.65 -4.42 13.69
N LEU A 18 1.86 -4.32 15.01
CA LEU A 18 1.05 -5.03 16.00
C LEU A 18 -0.41 -4.53 16.02
N LEU A 19 -0.64 -3.22 15.82
CA LEU A 19 -1.97 -2.65 15.73
C LEU A 19 -2.74 -3.21 14.51
N LEU A 20 -2.10 -3.23 13.34
CA LEU A 20 -2.70 -3.77 12.12
C LEU A 20 -2.85 -5.29 12.19
N LEU A 21 -1.91 -6.01 12.79
CA LEU A 21 -2.04 -7.45 13.03
C LEU A 21 -3.26 -7.74 13.92
N ALA A 22 -3.44 -6.96 14.98
CA ALA A 22 -4.60 -7.09 15.85
C ALA A 22 -5.91 -6.75 15.13
N ALA A 23 -5.89 -5.75 14.24
CA ALA A 23 -7.05 -5.41 13.40
C ALA A 23 -7.40 -6.53 12.43
N ILE A 24 -6.43 -7.09 11.71
CA ILE A 24 -6.63 -8.24 10.80
C ILE A 24 -7.17 -9.44 11.58
N TRP A 25 -6.56 -9.77 12.72
CA TRP A 25 -7.00 -10.86 13.58
C TRP A 25 -8.40 -10.64 14.18
N TRP A 26 -8.81 -9.39 14.36
CA TRP A 26 -10.15 -9.03 14.82
C TRP A 26 -11.20 -9.10 13.69
N VAL A 27 -10.82 -8.73 12.46
CA VAL A 27 -11.68 -8.91 11.28
C VAL A 27 -11.94 -10.40 11.04
N ASP A 28 -10.91 -11.22 11.20
CA ASP A 28 -10.96 -12.68 11.12
C ASP A 28 -11.58 -13.35 12.37
N ARG A 29 -12.63 -12.74 12.96
CA ARG A 29 -13.24 -13.24 14.21
C ARG A 29 -14.04 -14.53 14.05
N TYR A 30 -14.47 -14.84 12.83
CA TYR A 30 -15.40 -15.93 12.55
C TYR A 30 -14.68 -17.25 12.25
N GLU A 31 -13.53 -17.21 11.57
CA GLU A 31 -12.76 -18.39 11.18
C GLU A 31 -11.26 -18.16 11.45
N LYS A 32 -10.92 -18.00 12.74
CA LYS A 32 -9.56 -17.61 13.15
C LYS A 32 -8.48 -18.55 12.63
N GLU A 33 -7.58 -17.97 11.85
CA GLU A 33 -6.37 -18.65 11.39
C GLU A 33 -5.45 -19.05 12.57
N PRO A 34 -4.80 -20.23 12.51
CA PRO A 34 -3.88 -20.66 13.55
C PRO A 34 -2.66 -19.73 13.62
N LEU A 35 -2.40 -19.18 14.81
CA LEU A 35 -1.33 -18.20 15.07
C LEU A 35 0.07 -18.62 14.55
N ARG A 36 0.33 -19.93 14.45
CA ARG A 36 1.59 -20.47 13.92
C ARG A 36 1.75 -20.16 12.43
N LEU A 37 0.67 -20.21 11.66
CA LEU A 37 0.67 -19.91 10.23
C LEU A 37 0.73 -18.41 9.98
N LEU A 38 0.08 -17.60 10.83
CA LEU A 38 0.27 -16.14 10.83
C LEU A 38 1.72 -15.75 11.15
N GLY A 39 2.34 -16.43 12.13
CA GLY A 39 3.76 -16.26 12.44
C GLY A 39 4.66 -16.65 11.26
N LEU A 40 4.35 -17.74 10.56
CA LEU A 40 5.05 -18.13 9.33
C LEU A 40 4.93 -17.04 8.27
N ALA A 41 3.72 -16.53 8.02
CA ALA A 41 3.48 -15.44 7.07
C ALA A 41 4.26 -14.17 7.43
N LEU A 42 4.28 -13.79 8.71
CA LEU A 42 5.11 -12.68 9.19
C LEU A 42 6.60 -12.92 8.98
N VAL A 43 7.12 -14.13 9.17
CA VAL A 43 8.54 -14.43 8.93
C VAL A 43 8.87 -14.36 7.44
N PHE A 44 8.00 -14.87 6.58
CA PHE A 44 8.18 -14.74 5.13
C PHE A 44 8.17 -13.27 4.69
N GLY A 45 7.24 -12.49 5.22
CA GLY A 45 7.11 -11.06 4.90
C GLY A 45 8.18 -10.16 5.52
N GLY A 46 8.55 -10.37 6.78
CA GLY A 46 9.42 -9.48 7.55
C GLY A 46 10.89 -9.90 7.59
N VAL A 47 11.23 -11.12 7.16
CA VAL A 47 12.61 -11.60 7.16
C VAL A 47 13.02 -12.06 5.76
N LEU A 48 12.29 -13.03 5.18
CA LEU A 48 12.72 -13.66 3.94
C LEU A 48 12.61 -12.73 2.72
N ALA A 49 11.43 -12.12 2.51
CA ALA A 49 11.24 -11.19 1.40
C ALA A 49 12.19 -9.98 1.49
N PRO A 50 12.36 -9.31 2.65
CA PRO A 50 13.27 -8.19 2.76
C PRO A 50 14.73 -8.60 2.55
N ALA A 51 15.15 -9.77 3.05
CA ALA A 51 16.50 -10.28 2.81
C ALA A 51 16.76 -10.54 1.32
N ILE A 52 15.79 -11.09 0.59
CA ILE A 52 15.90 -11.31 -0.86
C ILE A 52 15.93 -9.98 -1.60
N THR A 53 15.02 -9.06 -1.29
CA THR A 53 14.98 -7.72 -1.90
C THR A 53 16.31 -6.99 -1.70
N TYR A 54 16.84 -7.01 -0.47
CA TYR A 54 18.13 -6.40 -0.16
C TYR A 54 19.29 -7.07 -0.91
N ALA A 55 19.28 -8.39 -1.04
CA ALA A 55 20.30 -9.11 -1.81
C ALA A 55 20.24 -8.74 -3.31
N LEU A 56 19.04 -8.59 -3.88
CA LEU A 56 18.85 -8.17 -5.27
C LEU A 56 19.28 -6.74 -5.51
N ASP A 57 18.95 -5.82 -4.60
CA ASP A 57 19.45 -4.45 -4.60
C ASP A 57 20.99 -4.44 -4.69
N ARG A 58 21.67 -5.17 -3.82
CA ARG A 58 23.15 -5.25 -3.81
C ARG A 58 23.75 -5.95 -5.02
N ALA A 59 23.06 -6.94 -5.59
CA ALA A 59 23.58 -7.72 -6.71
C ALA A 59 23.45 -6.99 -8.05
N PHE A 60 22.41 -6.17 -8.20
CA PHE A 60 22.04 -5.53 -9.47
C PHE A 60 22.06 -3.99 -9.42
N ASP A 61 22.45 -3.40 -8.28
CA ASP A 61 22.46 -1.95 -8.05
C ASP A 61 21.09 -1.31 -8.29
N ILE A 62 20.03 -2.02 -7.87
CA ILE A 62 18.64 -1.60 -8.02
C ILE A 62 18.22 -0.95 -6.71
N ALA A 63 18.04 0.37 -6.70
CA ALA A 63 17.49 1.06 -5.53
C ALA A 63 16.15 0.42 -5.12
N THR A 64 15.94 0.19 -3.83
CA THR A 64 14.67 -0.34 -3.26
C THR A 64 14.35 0.41 -1.96
N SER A 65 13.16 0.21 -1.40
CA SER A 65 12.76 0.70 -0.07
C SER A 65 13.68 0.21 1.05
N LEU A 66 14.42 -0.88 0.82
CA LEU A 66 15.41 -1.41 1.77
C LEU A 66 16.81 -0.80 1.60
N SER A 67 16.99 0.05 0.59
CA SER A 67 18.18 0.87 0.41
C SER A 67 17.87 2.36 0.52
N SER A 68 16.59 2.73 0.56
CA SER A 68 16.12 4.12 0.61
C SER A 68 16.23 4.72 2.02
N GLN A 69 16.20 6.05 2.07
CA GLN A 69 16.19 6.85 3.29
C GLN A 69 14.78 7.41 3.59
N GLN A 70 13.72 6.71 3.19
CA GLN A 70 12.35 7.24 3.35
C GLN A 70 11.35 6.13 3.64
N ILE A 71 10.32 6.48 4.42
CA ILE A 71 9.21 5.59 4.82
C ILE A 71 8.15 5.50 3.70
N VAL A 72 8.03 6.55 2.89
CA VAL A 72 7.13 6.61 1.73
C VAL A 72 7.95 6.39 0.46
N PRO A 73 7.55 5.48 -0.45
CA PRO A 73 8.24 5.31 -1.72
C PRO A 73 8.17 6.61 -2.54
N GLU A 74 9.31 7.20 -2.84
CA GLU A 74 9.39 8.33 -3.77
C GLU A 74 9.05 7.88 -5.21
N PRO A 75 8.26 8.67 -5.97
CA PRO A 75 8.15 8.52 -7.42
C PRO A 75 9.49 8.60 -8.16
N SER A 76 10.49 9.24 -7.54
CA SER A 76 11.83 9.49 -8.12
C SER A 76 12.74 8.25 -8.16
N LEU A 77 12.35 7.13 -7.56
CA LEU A 77 13.16 5.89 -7.53
C LEU A 77 13.14 5.09 -8.85
N GLY A 78 12.34 5.50 -9.84
CA GLY A 78 12.25 4.84 -11.15
C GLY A 78 11.31 3.64 -11.20
N VAL A 79 10.68 3.40 -12.35
CA VAL A 79 9.59 2.42 -12.54
C VAL A 79 9.98 0.97 -12.21
N GLY A 80 11.27 0.61 -12.32
CA GLY A 80 11.78 -0.74 -12.03
C GLY A 80 11.88 -1.06 -10.53
N THR A 81 11.96 -0.03 -9.69
CA THR A 81 12.23 -0.14 -8.25
C THR A 81 11.04 -0.73 -7.46
N PRO A 82 9.80 -0.20 -7.61
CA PRO A 82 8.63 -0.83 -6.98
C PRO A 82 8.37 -2.25 -7.48
N LEU A 83 8.76 -2.56 -8.72
CA LEU A 83 8.46 -3.85 -9.35
C LEU A 83 9.20 -5.01 -8.68
N VAL A 84 10.48 -4.83 -8.33
CA VAL A 84 11.28 -5.89 -7.68
C VAL A 84 10.67 -6.24 -6.33
N GLU A 85 10.33 -5.23 -5.53
CA GLU A 85 9.71 -5.44 -4.22
C GLU A 85 8.38 -6.14 -4.33
N GLU A 86 7.55 -5.75 -5.29
CA GLU A 86 6.23 -6.34 -5.47
C GLU A 86 6.34 -7.78 -5.99
N VAL A 87 7.31 -8.07 -6.86
CA VAL A 87 7.60 -9.44 -7.33
C VAL A 87 8.11 -10.31 -6.18
N VAL A 88 9.08 -9.84 -5.39
CA VAL A 88 9.63 -10.61 -4.26
C VAL A 88 8.56 -10.83 -3.20
N ARG A 89 7.74 -9.83 -2.89
CA ARG A 89 6.61 -9.96 -1.97
C ARG A 89 5.57 -10.94 -2.51
N GLY A 90 5.21 -10.84 -3.79
CA GLY A 90 4.31 -11.76 -4.45
C GLY A 90 4.81 -13.21 -4.42
N LEU A 91 6.11 -13.43 -4.61
CA LEU A 91 6.75 -14.73 -4.47
C LEU A 91 6.73 -15.25 -3.02
N ALA A 92 6.93 -14.37 -2.03
CA ALA A 92 6.82 -14.74 -0.62
C ALA A 92 5.38 -15.11 -0.23
N ILE A 93 4.39 -14.36 -0.71
CA ILE A 93 2.97 -14.69 -0.54
C ILE A 93 2.69 -16.05 -1.19
N LEU A 94 3.11 -16.25 -2.44
CA LEU A 94 2.95 -17.53 -3.13
C LEU A 94 3.61 -18.68 -2.36
N ALA A 95 4.81 -18.49 -1.83
CA ALA A 95 5.49 -19.50 -1.02
C ALA A 95 4.70 -19.86 0.25
N VAL A 96 4.20 -18.86 0.98
CA VAL A 96 3.30 -19.09 2.13
C VAL A 96 2.07 -19.85 1.67
N PHE A 97 1.45 -19.42 0.57
CA PHE A 97 0.25 -20.03 -0.01
C PHE A 97 0.44 -21.52 -0.34
N LEU A 98 1.61 -21.88 -0.86
CA LEU A 98 1.97 -23.27 -1.15
C LEU A 98 2.24 -24.10 0.11
N LEU A 99 2.81 -23.49 1.15
CA LEU A 99 3.09 -24.15 2.43
C LEU A 99 1.82 -24.38 3.26
N VAL A 100 0.96 -23.37 3.33
CA VAL A 100 -0.30 -23.40 4.10
C VAL A 100 -1.47 -23.86 3.24
N ARG A 101 -1.17 -24.47 2.09
CA ARG A 101 -2.21 -24.82 1.13
C ARG A 101 -3.31 -25.68 1.75
N PHE A 102 -3.06 -26.51 2.73
CA PHE A 102 -4.14 -27.35 3.27
C PHE A 102 -5.14 -26.60 4.16
N GLU A 103 -4.78 -25.41 4.64
CA GLU A 103 -5.63 -24.56 5.48
C GLU A 103 -6.47 -23.60 4.67
N ILE A 104 -5.98 -23.13 3.51
CA ILE A 104 -6.69 -22.15 2.70
C ILE A 104 -7.92 -22.78 2.03
N ASP A 105 -9.09 -22.39 2.51
CA ASP A 105 -10.39 -22.80 2.01
C ASP A 105 -11.25 -21.62 1.52
N ASP A 106 -11.04 -20.38 2.01
CA ASP A 106 -11.72 -19.16 1.58
C ASP A 106 -10.86 -18.07 0.93
N LEU A 107 -11.54 -17.16 0.24
CA LEU A 107 -10.95 -15.93 -0.30
C LEU A 107 -10.41 -15.04 0.83
N LEU A 108 -11.07 -15.04 1.97
CA LEU A 108 -10.66 -14.30 3.17
C LEU A 108 -9.28 -14.76 3.66
N ASP A 109 -8.99 -16.06 3.66
CA ASP A 109 -7.69 -16.60 4.08
C ASP A 109 -6.57 -16.06 3.19
N GLY A 110 -6.83 -15.98 1.88
CA GLY A 110 -5.90 -15.34 0.94
C GLY A 110 -5.63 -13.89 1.27
N LEU A 111 -6.69 -13.13 1.59
CA LEU A 111 -6.59 -11.74 2.02
C LEU A 111 -5.79 -11.63 3.33
N VAL A 112 -6.04 -12.49 4.32
CA VAL A 112 -5.38 -12.50 5.63
C VAL A 112 -3.91 -12.88 5.51
N TYR A 113 -3.57 -14.01 4.87
CA TYR A 113 -2.19 -14.44 4.68
C TYR A 113 -1.40 -13.46 3.82
N GLY A 114 -1.97 -13.00 2.71
CA GLY A 114 -1.35 -11.99 1.86
C GLY A 114 -1.12 -10.67 2.59
N GLY A 115 -2.12 -10.20 3.33
CA GLY A 115 -2.05 -9.00 4.15
C GLY A 115 -0.99 -9.10 5.24
N ILE A 116 -0.83 -10.25 5.89
CA ILE A 116 0.17 -10.47 6.94
C ILE A 116 1.60 -10.56 6.37
N VAL A 117 1.79 -11.16 5.20
CA VAL A 117 3.09 -11.10 4.51
C VAL A 117 3.42 -9.65 4.15
N GLY A 118 2.46 -8.89 3.61
CA GLY A 118 2.60 -7.47 3.34
C GLY A 118 2.94 -6.66 4.59
N LEU A 119 2.24 -6.93 5.69
CA LEU A 119 2.47 -6.32 7.01
C LEU A 119 3.91 -6.51 7.50
N GLY A 120 4.43 -7.73 7.41
CA GLY A 120 5.82 -8.05 7.77
C GLY A 120 6.81 -7.29 6.89
N PHE A 121 6.58 -7.25 5.57
CA PHE A 121 7.46 -6.54 4.64
C PHE A 121 7.48 -5.03 4.93
N GLY A 122 6.31 -4.44 5.15
CA GLY A 122 6.19 -3.03 5.50
C GLY A 122 6.87 -2.69 6.83
N ALA A 123 6.83 -3.59 7.83
CA ALA A 123 7.57 -3.39 9.07
C ALA A 123 9.09 -3.37 8.85
N ALA A 124 9.62 -4.27 8.01
CA ALA A 124 11.04 -4.26 7.66
C ALA A 124 11.44 -2.99 6.87
N ALA A 125 10.62 -2.58 5.89
CA ALA A 125 10.85 -1.36 5.11
C ALA A 125 10.83 -0.10 5.99
N ASN A 126 9.81 0.03 6.86
CA ASN A 126 9.72 1.16 7.80
C ASN A 126 10.92 1.20 8.76
N PHE A 127 11.35 0.04 9.28
CA PHE A 127 12.52 -0.03 10.15
C PHE A 127 13.76 0.52 9.44
N VAL A 128 14.03 0.07 8.22
CA VAL A 128 15.18 0.51 7.44
C VAL A 128 15.09 2.00 7.10
N GLY A 129 13.93 2.47 6.67
CA GLY A 129 13.69 3.88 6.37
C GLY A 129 13.95 4.80 7.56
N ILE A 130 13.46 4.42 8.75
CA ILE A 130 13.68 5.20 10.00
C ILE A 130 15.13 5.09 10.48
N TRP A 131 15.72 3.91 10.39
CA TRP A 131 17.13 3.67 10.76
C TRP A 131 18.09 4.52 9.93
N ASN A 132 17.82 4.65 8.64
CA ASN A 132 18.63 5.43 7.71
C ASN A 132 18.35 6.94 7.79
N THR A 133 17.28 7.36 8.47
CA THR A 133 16.77 8.74 8.42
C THR A 133 16.41 9.25 9.82
N PRO A 134 17.41 9.71 10.58
CA PRO A 134 17.23 10.08 11.99
C PRO A 134 16.12 11.12 12.26
N SER A 135 15.83 12.00 11.28
CA SER A 135 14.78 13.02 11.38
C SER A 135 13.36 12.45 11.28
N LEU A 136 13.18 11.27 10.67
CA LEU A 136 11.87 10.62 10.59
C LEU A 136 11.48 9.94 11.92
N GLY A 137 12.43 9.76 12.85
CA GLY A 137 12.24 9.14 14.15
C GLY A 137 12.29 10.11 15.35
N SER A 138 12.44 11.42 15.14
CA SER A 138 12.30 12.38 16.25
C SER A 138 10.92 12.24 16.88
N ASP A 139 10.77 12.56 18.19
CA ASP A 139 9.60 12.39 19.07
C ASP A 139 8.29 13.12 18.62
N THR A 140 8.01 13.18 17.33
CA THR A 140 6.89 13.84 16.68
C THR A 140 5.87 12.81 16.20
N ASP A 141 4.58 13.08 16.42
CA ASP A 141 3.41 12.28 16.01
C ASP A 141 3.39 11.91 14.51
N SER A 142 4.17 12.63 13.68
CA SER A 142 4.33 12.38 12.25
C SER A 142 4.97 11.03 11.90
N SER A 143 5.82 10.51 12.77
CA SER A 143 6.55 9.25 12.56
C SER A 143 5.62 8.03 12.66
N LEU A 144 4.74 8.00 13.67
CA LEU A 144 3.71 6.96 13.84
C LEU A 144 2.78 6.93 12.63
N TYR A 145 2.30 8.10 12.27
CA TYR A 145 1.30 8.28 11.23
C TYR A 145 1.82 7.81 9.86
N THR A 146 3.00 8.30 9.47
CA THR A 146 3.63 7.94 8.20
C THR A 146 3.95 6.44 8.15
N SER A 147 4.43 5.88 9.27
CA SER A 147 4.71 4.44 9.37
C SER A 147 3.43 3.62 9.23
N LEU A 148 2.32 4.04 9.87
CA LEU A 148 1.04 3.36 9.79
C LEU A 148 0.48 3.37 8.36
N ILE A 149 0.53 4.51 7.67
CA ILE A 149 0.08 4.60 6.27
C ILE A 149 0.93 3.74 5.34
N SER A 150 2.25 3.86 5.43
CA SER A 150 3.14 3.03 4.62
C SER A 150 2.85 1.55 4.83
N GLN A 151 2.63 1.15 6.08
CA GLN A 151 2.32 -0.23 6.41
C GLN A 151 0.94 -0.68 5.95
N LEU A 152 -0.08 0.19 5.99
CA LEU A 152 -1.40 -0.06 5.39
C LEU A 152 -1.30 -0.30 3.89
N ASN A 153 -0.49 0.46 3.16
CA ASN A 153 -0.26 0.24 1.74
C ASN A 153 0.35 -1.15 1.48
N HIS A 154 1.37 -1.54 2.25
CA HIS A 154 1.96 -2.87 2.12
C HIS A 154 0.97 -4.00 2.44
N VAL A 155 0.13 -3.83 3.47
CA VAL A 155 -0.96 -4.76 3.79
C VAL A 155 -1.95 -4.84 2.63
N PHE A 156 -2.37 -3.71 2.07
CA PHE A 156 -3.33 -3.66 0.96
C PHE A 156 -2.82 -4.40 -0.27
N TYR A 157 -1.61 -4.09 -0.75
CA TYR A 157 -1.05 -4.78 -1.92
C TYR A 157 -0.85 -6.27 -1.66
N GLY A 158 -0.36 -6.64 -0.47
CA GLY A 158 -0.21 -8.04 -0.09
C GLY A 158 -1.55 -8.78 -0.05
N ALA A 159 -2.58 -8.16 0.51
CA ALA A 159 -3.94 -8.67 0.59
C ALA A 159 -4.54 -8.91 -0.81
N VAL A 160 -4.36 -7.98 -1.75
CA VAL A 160 -4.83 -8.13 -3.14
C VAL A 160 -4.16 -9.30 -3.84
N ILE A 161 -2.83 -9.46 -3.70
CA ILE A 161 -2.11 -10.60 -4.28
C ILE A 161 -2.57 -11.92 -3.66
N GLY A 162 -2.71 -11.97 -2.33
CA GLY A 162 -3.16 -13.16 -1.63
C GLY A 162 -4.59 -13.57 -2.00
N LEU A 163 -5.50 -12.60 -2.12
CA LEU A 163 -6.86 -12.80 -2.61
C LEU A 163 -6.85 -13.37 -4.04
N ALA A 164 -6.04 -12.80 -4.94
CA ALA A 164 -5.92 -13.29 -6.31
C ALA A 164 -5.43 -14.75 -6.37
N LEU A 165 -4.49 -15.13 -5.50
CA LEU A 165 -4.00 -16.52 -5.41
C LEU A 165 -5.07 -17.47 -4.84
N ALA A 166 -5.85 -17.04 -3.85
CA ALA A 166 -6.98 -17.80 -3.31
C ALA A 166 -8.09 -18.01 -4.33
N ALA A 167 -8.40 -16.96 -5.08
CA ALA A 167 -9.28 -17.00 -6.23
C ALA A 167 -8.82 -18.08 -7.22
N VAL A 168 -7.61 -17.97 -7.79
CA VAL A 168 -7.09 -18.93 -8.79
C VAL A 168 -7.14 -20.39 -8.33
N ARG A 169 -6.91 -20.62 -7.03
CA ARG A 169 -6.90 -21.95 -6.44
C ARG A 169 -8.28 -22.60 -6.39
N ARG A 170 -9.36 -21.84 -6.16
CA ARG A 170 -10.71 -22.39 -6.14
C ARG A 170 -11.01 -22.92 -7.54
N ARG A 171 -11.27 -24.23 -7.67
CA ARG A 171 -11.48 -24.92 -8.97
C ARG A 171 -12.61 -24.34 -9.80
N GLU A 172 -13.54 -23.66 -9.14
CA GLU A 172 -14.66 -22.96 -9.75
C GLU A 172 -14.20 -21.64 -10.37
N PHE A 173 -13.10 -21.04 -9.91
CA PHE A 173 -12.62 -19.71 -10.29
C PHE A 173 -11.90 -19.60 -11.63
N PRO A 174 -11.17 -20.58 -12.19
CA PRO A 174 -10.72 -20.51 -13.59
C PRO A 174 -11.86 -20.85 -14.57
N ILE A 175 -12.90 -21.57 -14.12
CA ILE A 175 -14.13 -21.80 -14.88
C ILE A 175 -15.05 -20.58 -14.78
N LEU A 176 -15.08 -19.90 -13.62
CA LEU A 176 -15.76 -18.63 -13.37
C LEU A 176 -14.98 -17.46 -13.94
N LEU A 177 -13.65 -17.44 -14.01
CA LEU A 177 -12.89 -16.47 -14.79
C LEU A 177 -13.01 -16.79 -16.27
N GLY A 178 -13.10 -18.06 -16.67
CA GLY A 178 -13.47 -18.43 -18.03
C GLY A 178 -14.90 -18.01 -18.37
N ALA A 179 -15.83 -18.11 -17.41
CA ALA A 179 -17.22 -17.72 -17.55
C ALA A 179 -17.42 -16.21 -17.37
N ILE A 180 -16.66 -15.53 -16.51
CA ILE A 180 -16.61 -14.09 -16.31
C ILE A 180 -15.92 -13.51 -17.53
N TRP A 181 -14.76 -13.97 -17.98
CA TRP A 181 -14.19 -13.51 -19.27
C TRP A 181 -15.08 -13.83 -20.50
N TRP A 182 -16.00 -14.79 -20.37
CA TRP A 182 -17.06 -15.08 -21.35
C TRP A 182 -18.35 -14.24 -21.13
N VAL A 183 -18.65 -13.83 -19.90
CA VAL A 183 -19.83 -13.05 -19.46
C VAL A 183 -19.54 -11.55 -19.43
N ASP A 184 -18.35 -11.10 -19.02
CA ASP A 184 -17.65 -9.83 -19.29
C ASP A 184 -17.45 -9.61 -20.80
N ARG A 185 -17.60 -10.64 -21.64
CA ARG A 185 -17.79 -10.44 -23.10
C ARG A 185 -19.17 -9.84 -23.43
N TYR A 186 -20.14 -9.99 -22.53
CA TYR A 186 -21.55 -9.61 -22.64
C TYR A 186 -21.97 -8.47 -21.67
N GLU A 187 -21.30 -8.30 -20.53
CA GLU A 187 -21.47 -7.20 -19.56
C GLU A 187 -20.12 -6.54 -19.31
N LYS A 188 -19.53 -5.94 -20.35
CA LYS A 188 -18.38 -5.07 -20.18
C LYS A 188 -18.79 -3.88 -19.32
N GLU A 189 -18.05 -3.62 -18.24
CA GLU A 189 -18.18 -2.33 -17.56
C GLU A 189 -18.04 -1.22 -18.61
N PRO A 190 -18.99 -0.27 -18.67
CA PRO A 190 -18.95 0.75 -19.69
C PRO A 190 -17.65 1.55 -19.51
N LEU A 191 -16.82 1.60 -20.57
CA LEU A 191 -15.55 2.35 -20.62
C LEU A 191 -15.67 3.80 -20.10
N ARG A 192 -16.89 4.36 -20.08
CA ARG A 192 -17.21 5.67 -19.52
C ARG A 192 -17.09 5.70 -18.00
N LEU A 193 -17.52 4.66 -17.29
CA LEU A 193 -17.42 4.56 -15.82
C LEU A 193 -15.99 4.25 -15.38
N LEU A 194 -15.31 3.36 -16.10
CA LEU A 194 -13.87 3.13 -15.92
C LEU A 194 -13.05 4.40 -16.17
N GLY A 195 -13.37 5.11 -17.25
CA GLY A 195 -12.79 6.42 -17.55
C GLY A 195 -13.11 7.46 -16.48
N LEU A 196 -14.32 7.46 -15.93
CA LEU A 196 -14.73 8.37 -14.87
C LEU A 196 -13.98 8.06 -13.57
N ALA A 197 -13.87 6.79 -13.17
CA ALA A 197 -13.10 6.36 -12.01
C ALA A 197 -11.61 6.73 -12.15
N LEU A 198 -11.03 6.54 -13.34
CA LEU A 198 -9.65 6.93 -13.64
C LEU A 198 -9.47 8.46 -13.63
N LEU A 199 -10.40 9.23 -14.20
CA LEU A 199 -10.36 10.70 -14.18
C LEU A 199 -10.56 11.24 -12.77
N PHE A 200 -11.41 10.59 -11.97
CA PHE A 200 -11.65 10.97 -10.59
C PHE A 200 -10.40 10.70 -9.74
N GLY A 201 -9.81 9.52 -9.89
CA GLY A 201 -8.55 9.13 -9.25
C GLY A 201 -7.35 9.97 -9.71
N GLY A 202 -7.25 10.30 -11.00
CA GLY A 202 -6.05 10.92 -11.59
C GLY A 202 -6.11 12.43 -11.85
N LEU A 203 -7.26 13.09 -11.72
CA LEU A 203 -7.35 14.55 -11.86
C LEU A 203 -8.02 15.19 -10.65
N LEU A 204 -9.18 14.69 -10.23
CA LEU A 204 -9.94 15.33 -9.16
C LEU A 204 -9.32 15.10 -7.78
N ALA A 205 -9.01 13.85 -7.44
CA ALA A 205 -8.41 13.52 -6.14
C ALA A 205 -7.03 14.18 -5.94
N PRO A 206 -6.09 14.18 -6.89
CA PRO A 206 -4.81 14.86 -6.75
C PRO A 206 -4.94 16.38 -6.70
N ALA A 207 -5.88 16.97 -7.45
CA ALA A 207 -6.12 18.42 -7.40
C ALA A 207 -6.72 18.86 -6.06
N ILE A 208 -7.64 18.07 -5.50
CA ILE A 208 -8.22 18.32 -4.18
C ILE A 208 -7.15 18.14 -3.10
N ALA A 209 -6.33 17.09 -3.18
CA ALA A 209 -5.24 16.86 -2.24
C ALA A 209 -4.24 18.03 -2.27
N TYR A 210 -3.78 18.43 -3.44
CA TYR A 210 -2.89 19.58 -3.59
C TYR A 210 -3.50 20.89 -3.07
N ALA A 211 -4.79 21.14 -3.31
CA ALA A 211 -5.46 22.34 -2.82
C ALA A 211 -5.58 22.37 -1.28
N LEU A 212 -5.89 21.21 -0.69
CA LEU A 212 -5.97 21.04 0.77
C LEU A 212 -4.59 21.16 1.42
N ASP A 213 -3.55 20.59 0.82
CA ASP A 213 -2.16 20.75 1.29
C ASP A 213 -1.73 22.20 1.27
N ARG A 214 -2.02 22.92 0.19
CA ARG A 214 -1.76 24.37 0.11
C ARG A 214 -2.51 25.16 1.15
N ALA A 215 -3.77 24.80 1.43
CA ALA A 215 -4.57 25.47 2.46
C ALA A 215 -3.98 25.20 3.87
N PHE A 216 -3.50 23.98 4.11
CA PHE A 216 -2.87 23.59 5.36
C PHE A 216 -1.53 24.30 5.58
N ASP A 217 -0.68 24.41 4.56
CA ASP A 217 0.58 25.17 4.60
C ASP A 217 0.34 26.67 4.86
N ILE A 218 -0.71 27.24 4.27
CA ILE A 218 -1.10 28.64 4.52
C ILE A 218 -1.59 28.79 5.97
N ALA A 219 -2.45 27.88 6.45
CA ALA A 219 -2.97 27.95 7.82
C ALA A 219 -1.85 27.81 8.88
N THR A 220 -0.89 26.93 8.65
CA THR A 220 0.25 26.71 9.55
C THR A 220 1.23 27.88 9.52
N SER A 221 1.55 28.43 8.35
CA SER A 221 2.42 29.62 8.23
C SER A 221 1.82 30.89 8.88
N LEU A 222 0.49 31.05 8.82
CA LEU A 222 -0.24 32.10 9.55
C LEU A 222 -0.17 31.91 11.07
N SER A 223 -0.19 30.66 11.53
CA SER A 223 -0.10 30.31 12.96
C SER A 223 1.32 30.45 13.52
N SER A 224 2.36 30.24 12.70
CA SER A 224 3.77 30.24 13.14
C SER A 224 4.49 31.58 12.94
N GLN A 225 3.83 32.60 12.38
CA GLN A 225 4.42 33.89 11.99
C GLN A 225 5.65 33.75 11.05
N GLN A 226 5.71 32.68 10.27
CA GLN A 226 6.81 32.39 9.36
C GLN A 226 6.47 32.91 7.95
N ILE A 227 7.34 33.73 7.36
CA ILE A 227 7.07 34.48 6.12
C ILE A 227 7.15 33.59 4.86
N VAL A 228 7.75 32.40 4.97
CA VAL A 228 7.87 31.43 3.88
C VAL A 228 7.16 30.14 4.30
N PRO A 229 6.14 29.68 3.55
CA PRO A 229 5.61 28.34 3.74
C PRO A 229 6.69 27.35 3.30
N GLU A 230 7.46 26.84 4.26
CA GLU A 230 8.22 25.62 4.04
C GLU A 230 7.20 24.52 3.73
N PRO A 231 7.38 23.72 2.65
CA PRO A 231 6.49 22.61 2.38
C PRO A 231 6.48 21.73 3.63
N SER A 232 5.29 21.59 4.24
CA SER A 232 5.18 20.75 5.42
C SER A 232 5.37 19.29 4.97
N LEU A 233 6.58 18.77 5.14
CA LEU A 233 6.84 17.33 5.23
C LEU A 233 6.17 16.71 6.50
N GLY A 234 5.27 17.45 7.14
CA GLY A 234 4.51 17.04 8.29
C GLY A 234 3.24 16.29 7.89
N ILE A 235 2.55 15.77 8.90
CA ILE A 235 1.35 14.91 8.86
C ILE A 235 0.32 15.33 7.79
N GLY A 236 0.19 16.62 7.50
CA GLY A 236 -0.80 17.18 6.59
C GLY A 236 -0.78 16.56 5.19
N THR A 237 0.39 16.50 4.55
CA THR A 237 0.50 16.08 3.14
C THR A 237 0.10 14.62 2.91
N PRO A 238 0.64 13.61 3.64
CA PRO A 238 0.18 12.24 3.45
C PRO A 238 -1.28 12.02 3.91
N LEU A 239 -1.76 12.81 4.88
CA LEU A 239 -3.12 12.67 5.42
C LEU A 239 -4.21 13.21 4.52
N VAL A 240 -3.95 14.36 3.95
CA VAL A 240 -4.83 14.94 2.95
C VAL A 240 -4.91 14.01 1.75
N GLU A 241 -3.78 13.51 1.24
CA GLU A 241 -3.81 12.56 0.11
C GLU A 241 -4.62 11.30 0.42
N GLU A 242 -4.44 10.70 1.60
CA GLU A 242 -5.11 9.45 1.95
C GLU A 242 -6.59 9.62 2.23
N VAL A 243 -6.98 10.71 2.91
CA VAL A 243 -8.39 11.07 3.11
C VAL A 243 -9.05 11.34 1.76
N VAL A 244 -8.36 12.02 0.86
CA VAL A 244 -8.88 12.31 -0.48
C VAL A 244 -8.98 11.06 -1.34
N ARG A 245 -8.01 10.13 -1.26
CA ARG A 245 -8.10 8.81 -1.90
C ARG A 245 -9.28 8.01 -1.37
N GLY A 246 -9.46 7.94 -0.05
CA GLY A 246 -10.56 7.22 0.58
C GLY A 246 -11.93 7.82 0.22
N LEU A 247 -12.04 9.15 0.24
CA LEU A 247 -13.26 9.87 -0.19
C LEU A 247 -13.52 9.69 -1.69
N ALA A 248 -12.47 9.61 -2.52
CA ALA A 248 -12.60 9.37 -3.95
C ALA A 248 -13.13 7.98 -4.25
N ILE A 249 -12.61 6.94 -3.58
CA ILE A 249 -13.13 5.58 -3.67
C ILE A 249 -14.59 5.55 -3.21
N LEU A 250 -14.92 6.20 -2.09
CA LEU A 250 -16.30 6.29 -1.58
C LEU A 250 -17.22 7.02 -2.56
N ALA A 251 -16.77 8.11 -3.17
CA ALA A 251 -17.56 8.88 -4.14
C ALA A 251 -17.83 8.06 -5.40
N VAL A 252 -16.82 7.36 -5.93
CA VAL A 252 -16.98 6.45 -7.07
C VAL A 252 -17.92 5.31 -6.68
N PHE A 253 -17.72 4.67 -5.54
CA PHE A 253 -18.62 3.65 -5.00
C PHE A 253 -20.07 4.16 -4.96
N LEU A 254 -20.33 5.35 -4.43
CA LEU A 254 -21.69 5.90 -4.37
C LEU A 254 -22.30 6.20 -5.75
N LEU A 255 -21.47 6.56 -6.74
CA LEU A 255 -21.90 6.84 -8.11
C LEU A 255 -22.21 5.56 -8.90
N VAL A 256 -21.41 4.51 -8.70
CA VAL A 256 -21.55 3.21 -9.40
C VAL A 256 -22.16 2.11 -8.53
N ARG A 257 -22.70 2.43 -7.34
CA ARG A 257 -23.25 1.45 -6.38
C ARG A 257 -24.35 0.53 -6.94
N PHE A 258 -24.93 0.88 -8.08
CA PHE A 258 -25.97 0.11 -8.75
C PHE A 258 -25.39 -0.87 -9.79
N GLU A 259 -24.09 -0.82 -10.03
CA GLU A 259 -23.32 -1.72 -10.90
C GLU A 259 -22.24 -2.48 -10.09
N ILE A 260 -22.27 -2.40 -8.75
CA ILE A 260 -21.38 -3.17 -7.87
C ILE A 260 -22.22 -4.32 -7.32
N ASP A 261 -22.03 -5.48 -7.93
CA ASP A 261 -22.85 -6.65 -7.71
C ASP A 261 -22.08 -7.70 -6.92
N ASP A 262 -20.74 -7.65 -6.97
CA ASP A 262 -19.85 -8.50 -6.18
C ASP A 262 -18.62 -7.76 -5.58
N LEU A 263 -17.77 -8.52 -4.87
CA LEU A 263 -16.52 -8.03 -4.29
C LEU A 263 -15.44 -7.70 -5.33
N LEU A 264 -15.51 -8.32 -6.52
CA LEU A 264 -14.57 -8.10 -7.61
C LEU A 264 -14.77 -6.70 -8.20
N ASP A 265 -16.02 -6.28 -8.42
CA ASP A 265 -16.37 -4.95 -8.93
C ASP A 265 -15.81 -3.86 -8.02
N GLY A 266 -16.02 -4.00 -6.70
CA GLY A 266 -15.46 -3.09 -5.71
C GLY A 266 -13.94 -2.99 -5.76
N LEU A 267 -13.25 -4.10 -6.07
CA LEU A 267 -11.80 -4.17 -6.19
C LEU A 267 -11.30 -3.56 -7.50
N VAL A 268 -12.04 -3.75 -8.61
CA VAL A 268 -11.75 -3.15 -9.92
C VAL A 268 -11.90 -1.63 -9.85
N TYR A 269 -13.03 -1.12 -9.36
CA TYR A 269 -13.24 0.33 -9.21
C TYR A 269 -12.26 0.96 -8.22
N GLY A 270 -12.03 0.33 -7.06
CA GLY A 270 -11.04 0.80 -6.08
C GLY A 270 -9.61 0.81 -6.64
N GLY A 271 -9.23 -0.24 -7.36
CA GLY A 271 -7.93 -0.36 -8.02
C GLY A 271 -7.73 0.70 -9.10
N ILE A 272 -8.75 0.99 -9.91
CA ILE A 272 -8.66 1.99 -10.99
C ILE A 272 -8.59 3.41 -10.45
N VAL A 273 -9.31 3.71 -9.37
CA VAL A 273 -9.17 4.99 -8.64
C VAL A 273 -7.76 5.14 -8.08
N GLY A 274 -7.23 4.10 -7.44
CA GLY A 274 -5.86 4.08 -6.92
C GLY A 274 -4.79 4.25 -8.00
N LEU A 275 -4.95 3.55 -9.14
CA LEU A 275 -4.07 3.67 -10.31
C LEU A 275 -4.09 5.07 -10.91
N GLY A 276 -5.28 5.67 -11.03
CA GLY A 276 -5.41 7.06 -11.48
C GLY A 276 -4.64 8.01 -10.59
N PHE A 277 -4.81 7.87 -9.27
CA PHE A 277 -4.12 8.72 -8.29
C PHE A 277 -2.61 8.55 -8.33
N GLY A 278 -2.12 7.31 -8.35
CA GLY A 278 -0.70 7.01 -8.46
C GLY A 278 -0.08 7.56 -9.75
N ALA A 279 -0.78 7.45 -10.88
CA ALA A 279 -0.31 8.00 -12.16
C ALA A 279 -0.17 9.53 -12.12
N ALA A 280 -1.12 10.22 -11.49
CA ALA A 280 -1.11 11.66 -11.35
C ALA A 280 -0.06 12.17 -10.36
N ALA A 281 0.07 11.50 -9.21
CA ALA A 281 1.12 11.79 -8.23
C ALA A 281 2.52 11.61 -8.85
N ASN A 282 2.71 10.54 -9.63
CA ASN A 282 3.97 10.29 -10.34
C ASN A 282 4.25 11.39 -11.39
N PHE A 283 3.25 11.85 -12.13
CA PHE A 283 3.42 12.93 -13.12
C PHE A 283 3.84 14.25 -12.45
N VAL A 284 3.21 14.61 -11.34
CA VAL A 284 3.58 15.81 -10.56
C VAL A 284 4.99 15.68 -9.97
N GLY A 285 5.35 14.50 -9.48
CA GLY A 285 6.70 14.21 -8.99
C GLY A 285 7.78 14.39 -10.06
N ILE A 286 7.56 13.86 -11.27
CA ILE A 286 8.48 14.01 -12.41
C ILE A 286 8.63 15.49 -12.81
N TRP A 287 7.55 16.27 -12.82
CA TRP A 287 7.60 17.69 -13.19
C TRP A 287 8.33 18.57 -12.17
N ASN A 288 8.34 18.17 -10.88
CA ASN A 288 8.99 18.92 -9.80
C ASN A 288 10.45 18.50 -9.56
N THR A 289 10.96 17.47 -10.24
CA THR A 289 12.41 17.17 -10.20
C THR A 289 13.18 18.25 -10.98
N PRO A 290 14.15 18.96 -10.37
CA PRO A 290 15.04 19.83 -11.13
C PRO A 290 15.82 18.96 -12.12
N SER A 291 15.69 19.26 -13.40
CA SER A 291 16.49 18.65 -14.46
C SER A 291 17.98 18.82 -14.12
N LEU A 292 18.69 17.69 -13.98
CA LEU A 292 20.15 17.64 -13.89
C LEU A 292 20.81 18.33 -15.09
#